data_AF-A0A2R2MN94-F1
#
_entry.id   AF-A0A2R2MN94-F1
#
_cell.length_a   1.000
_cell.length_b   1.000
_cell.length_c   1.000
_cell.angle_alpha   90.00
_cell.angle_beta   90.00
_cell.angle_gamma   90.00
#
_symmetry.space_group_name_H-M   'P 1'
#
loop_
_entity.id
_entity.type
_entity.pdbx_description
1 polymer ?
#
loop_
_entity_poly.entity_id
_entity_poly.type
_entity_poly.pdbx_seq_one_letter_code
_entity_poly.pdbx_strand_id
1 'polypeptide(L)'
;MICLFILSGLSYQDLFLPNLWSFFCDFGPNCGLNAFIELLTSSPNNTHHPVFQMLTLFCDAASHLIVILDDVELYEQQKPFKLENVVAMTSFLNQFIFKLVWNNLIDVTTAASNPLFSSPHTLLMLLYERDCRRPFTPDKHWLIRDIKPSTFLQELDRGRKTAQFLLQKTPHIIPHKERVILFRKNVQKEKEVLGLTESVCASPTSTLVTVHRARIIEDGYRQLSLVPPGALKGIIRVRFINAQGLDEAGIDQDGVFKEFLEETISRVFDPSLNLFKVTSDQKLYPSPTSAIQDNHLTLFEFVGRMLGKAVYEGIVVDVPFAPFFLTQILGRTYSSTYSFMDELPSLDPELYKNLTYIKHYEGDVCDIELTFSSSEDYLGQLVTHELVPGGKAISVTNENKISYVHHMAHFR
;
A
#
# COMPACT_ATOMS: atom_id res chain seq x y z
N MET A 1 -8.78 -7.23 -24.68
CA MET A 1 -10.15 -7.77 -24.52
C MET A 1 -10.18 -9.30 -24.69
N ILE A 2 -9.79 -9.86 -25.84
CA ILE A 2 -9.75 -11.34 -26.04
C ILE A 2 -8.81 -12.06 -25.06
N CYS A 3 -7.62 -11.50 -24.78
CA CYS A 3 -6.68 -12.09 -23.82
C CYS A 3 -7.26 -12.16 -22.39
N LEU A 4 -8.04 -11.15 -21.97
CA LEU A 4 -8.64 -11.11 -20.63
C LEU A 4 -9.75 -12.17 -20.48
N PHE A 5 -10.54 -12.42 -21.52
CA PHE A 5 -11.56 -13.48 -21.52
C PHE A 5 -10.95 -14.88 -21.53
N ILE A 6 -9.84 -15.08 -22.25
CA ILE A 6 -9.11 -16.36 -22.25
C ILE A 6 -8.44 -16.58 -20.88
N LEU A 7 -7.79 -15.57 -20.31
CA LEU A 7 -7.19 -15.63 -18.98
C LEU A 7 -8.23 -15.91 -17.91
N SER A 8 -9.39 -15.26 -17.98
CA SER A 8 -10.53 -15.53 -17.08
C SER A 8 -11.05 -16.96 -17.26
N GLY A 9 -11.23 -17.43 -18.50
CA GLY A 9 -11.66 -18.81 -18.76
C GLY A 9 -10.67 -19.87 -18.27
N LEU A 10 -9.36 -19.60 -18.37
CA LEU A 10 -8.30 -20.48 -17.89
C LEU A 10 -8.14 -20.43 -16.37
N SER A 11 -8.38 -19.28 -15.73
CA SER A 11 -8.29 -19.14 -14.27
C SER A 11 -9.44 -19.83 -13.53
N TYR A 12 -10.63 -19.94 -14.16
CA TYR A 12 -11.78 -20.67 -13.60
C TYR A 12 -11.74 -22.18 -13.84
N GLN A 13 -10.76 -22.70 -14.59
CA GLN A 13 -10.53 -24.14 -14.61
C GLN A 13 -9.70 -24.53 -13.39
N ASP A 14 -10.37 -25.08 -12.37
CA ASP A 14 -9.81 -25.43 -11.05
C ASP A 14 -8.48 -26.18 -11.09
N LEU A 15 -8.21 -26.92 -12.17
CA LEU A 15 -7.03 -27.77 -12.31
C LEU A 15 -5.91 -27.15 -13.17
N PHE A 16 -6.18 -26.17 -14.02
CA PHE A 16 -5.18 -25.68 -14.97
C PHE A 16 -3.98 -25.05 -14.26
N LEU A 17 -4.23 -24.06 -13.41
CA LEU A 17 -3.19 -23.34 -12.69
C LEU A 17 -2.44 -24.23 -11.68
N PRO A 18 -3.10 -25.09 -10.87
CA PRO A 18 -2.41 -26.07 -10.03
C PRO A 18 -1.53 -27.05 -10.81
N ASN A 19 -2.01 -27.56 -11.95
CA ASN A 19 -1.22 -28.48 -12.77
C ASN A 19 -0.01 -27.79 -13.40
N LEU A 20 -0.18 -26.55 -13.88
CA LEU A 20 0.93 -25.77 -14.44
C LEU A 20 1.97 -25.43 -13.36
N TRP A 21 1.53 -25.12 -12.14
CA TRP A 21 2.44 -24.95 -11.01
C TRP A 21 3.21 -26.24 -10.68
N SER A 22 2.52 -27.38 -10.61
CA SER A 22 3.15 -28.68 -10.38
C SER A 22 4.20 -29.01 -11.45
N PHE A 23 3.91 -28.69 -12.72
CA PHE A 23 4.86 -28.87 -13.80
C PHE A 23 6.16 -28.07 -13.61
N PHE A 24 6.09 -26.83 -13.11
CA PHE A 24 7.32 -26.10 -12.75
C PHE A 24 8.05 -26.74 -11.57
N CYS A 25 7.33 -27.30 -10.61
CA CYS A 25 7.92 -28.04 -9.50
C CYS A 25 8.71 -29.28 -9.96
N ASP A 26 8.28 -29.93 -11.04
CA ASP A 26 8.94 -31.12 -11.60
C ASP A 26 10.30 -30.83 -12.23
N PHE A 27 10.64 -29.57 -12.51
CA PHE A 27 11.95 -29.17 -13.02
C PHE A 27 13.07 -29.33 -11.97
N GLY A 28 12.73 -29.51 -10.69
CA GLY A 28 13.69 -29.85 -9.64
C GLY A 28 13.51 -29.02 -8.36
N PRO A 29 14.51 -29.07 -7.46
CA PRO A 29 14.46 -28.38 -6.16
C PRO A 29 14.15 -26.88 -6.29
N ASN A 30 13.47 -26.32 -5.28
CA ASN A 30 13.01 -24.92 -5.28
C ASN A 30 12.16 -24.57 -6.52
N CYS A 31 11.30 -25.50 -6.91
CA CYS A 31 10.39 -25.37 -8.05
C CYS A 31 11.10 -25.07 -9.37
N GLY A 32 12.23 -25.75 -9.62
CA GLY A 32 12.99 -25.59 -10.86
C GLY A 32 13.76 -24.28 -11.00
N LEU A 33 13.85 -23.43 -9.97
CA LEU A 33 14.48 -22.11 -10.06
C LEU A 33 15.85 -22.12 -10.75
N ASN A 34 16.71 -23.10 -10.43
CA ASN A 34 18.03 -23.19 -11.04
C ASN A 34 17.96 -23.44 -12.55
N ALA A 35 17.02 -24.26 -13.03
CA ALA A 35 16.84 -24.50 -14.46
C ALA A 35 16.48 -23.21 -15.22
N PHE A 36 15.60 -22.37 -14.65
CA PHE A 36 15.26 -21.07 -15.23
C PHE A 36 16.48 -20.14 -15.28
N ILE A 37 17.26 -20.07 -14.19
CA ILE A 37 18.43 -19.19 -14.10
C ILE A 37 19.58 -19.67 -15.00
N GLU A 38 19.84 -20.97 -15.10
CA GLU A 38 20.84 -21.55 -15.99
C GLU A 38 20.51 -21.26 -17.46
N LEU A 39 19.24 -21.44 -17.84
CA LEU A 39 18.77 -21.14 -19.19
C LEU A 39 18.98 -19.65 -19.54
N LEU A 40 18.64 -18.73 -18.63
CA LEU A 40 18.89 -17.30 -18.81
C LEU A 40 20.38 -16.95 -18.82
N THR A 41 21.19 -17.65 -18.04
CA THR A 41 22.65 -17.43 -18.00
C THR A 41 23.29 -17.85 -19.32
N SER A 42 22.79 -18.91 -19.96
CA SER A 42 23.26 -19.38 -21.27
C SER A 42 22.93 -18.41 -22.41
N SER A 43 21.90 -17.57 -22.25
CA SER A 43 21.46 -16.57 -23.24
C SER A 43 20.83 -15.36 -22.54
N PRO A 44 21.63 -14.45 -21.96
CA PRO A 44 21.12 -13.28 -21.24
C PRO A 44 20.22 -12.41 -22.13
N ASN A 45 19.16 -11.84 -21.56
CA ASN A 45 18.11 -11.08 -22.25
C ASN A 45 17.26 -11.88 -23.26
N ASN A 46 17.54 -13.16 -23.53
CA ASN A 46 16.68 -13.99 -24.38
C ASN A 46 15.47 -14.49 -23.58
N THR A 47 14.40 -13.69 -23.60
CA THR A 47 13.17 -13.95 -22.83
C THR A 47 12.10 -14.73 -23.61
N HIS A 48 12.40 -15.17 -24.83
CA HIS A 48 11.42 -15.78 -25.74
C HIS A 48 11.32 -17.31 -25.64
N HIS A 49 12.12 -17.95 -24.80
CA HIS A 49 12.05 -19.41 -24.64
C HIS A 49 10.65 -19.85 -24.17
N PRO A 50 10.08 -20.96 -24.70
CA PRO A 50 8.72 -21.39 -24.36
C PRO A 50 8.46 -21.52 -22.85
N VAL A 51 9.45 -21.97 -22.09
CA VAL A 51 9.36 -22.08 -20.62
C VAL A 51 9.14 -20.73 -19.94
N PHE A 52 9.74 -19.65 -20.43
CA PHE A 52 9.53 -18.30 -19.90
C PHE A 52 8.13 -17.78 -20.24
N GLN A 53 7.62 -18.11 -21.43
CA GLN A 53 6.26 -17.78 -21.83
C GLN A 53 5.22 -18.52 -20.98
N MET A 54 5.47 -19.79 -20.64
CA MET A 54 4.63 -20.56 -19.72
C MET A 54 4.62 -19.94 -18.31
N LEU A 55 5.78 -19.53 -17.79
CA LEU A 55 5.86 -18.83 -16.49
C LEU A 55 5.11 -17.50 -16.52
N THR A 56 5.26 -16.73 -17.60
CA THR A 56 4.54 -15.45 -17.81
C THR A 56 3.03 -15.68 -17.79
N LEU A 57 2.55 -16.65 -18.58
CA LEU A 57 1.14 -17.02 -18.65
C LEU A 57 0.59 -17.46 -17.29
N PHE A 58 1.33 -18.31 -16.57
CA PHE A 58 0.96 -18.71 -15.21
C PHE A 58 0.83 -17.50 -14.29
N CYS A 59 1.81 -16.60 -14.31
CA CYS A 59 1.81 -15.44 -13.42
C CYS A 59 0.66 -14.47 -13.72
N ASP A 60 0.35 -14.23 -15.00
CA ASP A 60 -0.77 -13.38 -15.41
C ASP A 60 -2.11 -14.00 -14.99
N ALA A 61 -2.34 -15.28 -15.30
CA ALA A 61 -3.58 -15.97 -14.97
C ALA A 61 -3.77 -16.15 -13.45
N ALA A 62 -2.70 -16.48 -12.72
CA ALA A 62 -2.73 -16.56 -11.26
C ALA A 62 -2.95 -15.18 -10.63
N SER A 63 -2.39 -14.10 -11.18
CA SER A 63 -2.63 -12.74 -10.67
C SER A 63 -4.12 -12.38 -10.77
N HIS A 64 -4.76 -12.68 -11.91
CA HIS A 64 -6.20 -12.48 -12.08
C HIS A 64 -7.02 -13.29 -11.07
N LEU A 65 -6.68 -14.56 -10.88
CA LEU A 65 -7.37 -15.41 -9.93
C LEU A 65 -7.23 -14.89 -8.49
N ILE A 66 -6.01 -14.62 -8.03
CA ILE A 66 -5.71 -14.22 -6.65
C ILE A 66 -6.46 -12.94 -6.25
N VAL A 67 -6.65 -11.99 -7.18
CA VAL A 67 -7.42 -10.76 -6.92
C VAL A 67 -8.90 -11.03 -6.64
N ILE A 68 -9.47 -12.06 -7.28
CA ILE A 68 -10.89 -12.43 -7.17
C ILE A 68 -11.14 -13.31 -5.94
N LEU A 69 -10.15 -14.12 -5.54
CA LEU A 69 -10.27 -14.98 -4.37
C LEU A 69 -10.47 -14.15 -3.10
N ASP A 70 -11.40 -14.59 -2.25
CA ASP A 70 -11.54 -14.02 -0.92
C ASP A 70 -10.75 -14.80 0.13
N ASP A 71 -10.88 -14.36 1.38
CA ASP A 71 -10.17 -14.99 2.49
C ASP A 71 -10.63 -16.40 2.78
N VAL A 72 -11.90 -16.70 2.53
CA VAL A 72 -12.47 -18.02 2.80
C VAL A 72 -11.87 -19.00 1.78
N GLU A 73 -11.88 -18.65 0.50
CA GLU A 73 -11.33 -19.52 -0.54
C GLU A 73 -9.81 -19.73 -0.38
N LEU A 74 -9.04 -18.66 -0.15
CA LEU A 74 -7.58 -18.74 -0.11
C LEU A 74 -7.04 -19.35 1.19
N TYR A 75 -7.54 -18.94 2.35
CA TYR A 75 -6.96 -19.33 3.65
C TYR A 75 -7.67 -20.51 4.31
N GLU A 76 -8.99 -20.61 4.15
CA GLU A 76 -9.79 -21.62 4.86
C GLU A 76 -10.01 -22.86 3.99
N GLN A 77 -10.53 -22.67 2.78
CA GLN A 77 -10.74 -23.76 1.82
C GLN A 77 -9.44 -24.16 1.12
N GLN A 78 -8.50 -23.22 1.00
CA GLN A 78 -7.24 -23.34 0.28
C GLN A 78 -7.42 -23.86 -1.15
N LYS A 79 -8.29 -23.17 -1.91
CA LYS A 79 -8.59 -23.46 -3.31
C LYS A 79 -8.29 -22.27 -4.21
N PRO A 80 -7.78 -22.51 -5.43
CA PRO A 80 -7.38 -23.82 -5.96
C PRO A 80 -6.00 -24.26 -5.44
N PHE A 81 -5.29 -23.40 -4.72
CA PHE A 81 -3.96 -23.69 -4.19
C PHE A 81 -3.99 -23.88 -2.68
N LYS A 82 -3.38 -24.97 -2.23
CA LYS A 82 -2.96 -25.11 -0.84
C LYS A 82 -2.00 -24.00 -0.44
N LEU A 83 -2.05 -23.53 0.81
CA LEU A 83 -1.14 -22.51 1.31
C LEU A 83 0.34 -22.93 1.18
N GLU A 84 0.65 -24.23 1.32
CA GLU A 84 2.00 -24.76 1.09
C GLU A 84 2.52 -24.45 -0.33
N ASN A 85 1.65 -24.54 -1.34
CA ASN A 85 1.98 -24.23 -2.72
C ASN A 85 2.15 -22.72 -2.90
N VAL A 86 1.32 -21.90 -2.26
CA VAL A 86 1.45 -20.43 -2.29
C VAL A 86 2.76 -19.97 -1.65
N VAL A 87 3.18 -20.60 -0.55
CA VAL A 87 4.50 -20.35 0.08
C VAL A 87 5.64 -20.75 -0.86
N ALA A 88 5.52 -21.90 -1.54
CA ALA A 88 6.51 -22.32 -2.53
C ALA A 88 6.60 -21.35 -3.73
N MET A 89 5.45 -20.88 -4.24
CA MET A 89 5.36 -19.87 -5.30
C MET A 89 6.05 -18.57 -4.92
N THR A 90 5.72 -18.02 -3.76
CA THR A 90 6.33 -16.77 -3.29
C THR A 90 7.84 -16.91 -3.10
N SER A 91 8.32 -18.04 -2.60
CA SER A 91 9.77 -18.32 -2.50
C SER A 91 10.44 -18.35 -3.88
N PHE A 92 9.85 -19.07 -4.85
CA PHE A 92 10.34 -19.13 -6.22
C PHE A 92 10.38 -17.74 -6.85
N LEU A 93 9.26 -17.01 -6.84
CA LEU A 93 9.12 -15.70 -7.48
C LEU A 93 10.08 -14.68 -6.87
N ASN A 94 10.20 -14.66 -5.54
CA ASN A 94 11.06 -13.71 -4.84
C ASN A 94 12.55 -13.94 -5.20
N GLN A 95 12.99 -15.20 -5.21
CA GLN A 95 14.36 -15.55 -5.61
C GLN A 95 14.60 -15.37 -7.11
N PHE A 96 13.62 -15.71 -7.95
CA PHE A 96 13.71 -15.54 -9.40
C PHE A 96 13.91 -14.07 -9.77
N ILE A 97 13.05 -13.17 -9.27
CA ILE A 97 13.16 -11.74 -9.52
C ILE A 97 14.50 -11.19 -9.00
N PHE A 98 14.91 -11.58 -7.79
CA PHE A 98 16.20 -11.16 -7.24
C PHE A 98 17.35 -11.59 -8.15
N LYS A 99 17.45 -12.87 -8.52
CA LYS A 99 18.56 -13.40 -9.34
C LYS A 99 18.54 -12.83 -10.76
N LEU A 100 17.36 -12.72 -11.37
CA LEU A 100 17.14 -12.15 -12.70
C LEU A 100 17.76 -10.74 -12.79
N VAL A 101 17.46 -9.89 -11.81
CA VAL A 101 17.94 -8.50 -11.80
C VAL A 101 19.36 -8.40 -11.24
N TRP A 102 19.67 -9.04 -10.11
CA TRP A 102 20.95 -8.91 -9.43
C TRP A 102 22.10 -9.38 -10.32
N ASN A 103 21.91 -10.47 -11.06
CA ASN A 103 22.92 -11.06 -11.94
C ASN A 103 22.94 -10.42 -13.35
N ASN A 104 22.19 -9.34 -13.59
CA ASN A 104 22.07 -8.67 -14.90
C ASN A 104 21.62 -9.62 -16.02
N LEU A 105 20.71 -10.55 -15.73
CA LEU A 105 20.14 -11.46 -16.74
C LEU A 105 19.03 -10.79 -17.56
N ILE A 106 18.56 -9.63 -17.08
CA ILE A 106 17.66 -8.72 -17.77
C ILE A 106 18.19 -7.29 -17.68
N ASP A 107 18.00 -6.52 -18.73
CA ASP A 107 18.26 -5.08 -18.73
C ASP A 107 17.21 -4.33 -17.89
N VAL A 108 17.64 -3.75 -16.77
CA VAL A 108 16.76 -2.98 -15.86
C VAL A 108 16.12 -1.74 -16.48
N THR A 109 16.66 -1.23 -17.60
CA THR A 109 16.05 -0.08 -18.30
C THR A 109 14.77 -0.48 -19.05
N THR A 110 14.64 -1.75 -19.43
CA THR A 110 13.50 -2.31 -20.16
C THR A 110 12.75 -3.38 -19.36
N ALA A 111 13.27 -3.80 -18.20
CA ALA A 111 12.69 -4.86 -17.39
C ALA A 111 11.22 -4.63 -17.02
N ALA A 112 10.82 -3.39 -16.71
CA ALA A 112 9.45 -3.08 -16.32
C ALA A 112 8.41 -3.32 -17.43
N SER A 113 8.82 -3.31 -18.70
CA SER A 113 7.95 -3.64 -19.85
C SER A 113 8.18 -5.06 -20.38
N ASN A 114 9.12 -5.81 -19.82
CA ASN A 114 9.38 -7.19 -20.21
C ASN A 114 8.49 -8.16 -19.41
N PRO A 115 7.64 -8.98 -20.07
CA PRO A 115 6.73 -9.90 -19.39
C PRO A 115 7.41 -10.88 -18.44
N LEU A 116 8.65 -11.30 -18.73
CA LEU A 116 9.40 -12.21 -17.86
C LEU A 116 9.75 -11.58 -16.50
N PHE A 117 9.76 -10.26 -16.40
CA PHE A 117 9.87 -9.56 -15.14
C PHE A 117 8.51 -9.07 -14.64
N SER A 118 7.72 -8.38 -15.47
CA SER A 118 6.50 -7.69 -15.02
C SER A 118 5.43 -8.66 -14.52
N SER A 119 5.24 -9.82 -15.18
CA SER A 119 4.23 -10.79 -14.78
C SER A 119 4.58 -11.50 -13.45
N PRO A 120 5.79 -12.07 -13.26
CA PRO A 120 6.19 -12.63 -11.97
C PRO A 120 6.26 -11.58 -10.85
N HIS A 121 6.69 -10.35 -11.15
CA HIS A 121 6.70 -9.24 -10.19
C HIS A 121 5.29 -8.88 -9.71
N THR A 122 4.31 -8.82 -10.62
CA THR A 122 2.91 -8.53 -10.29
C THR A 122 2.34 -9.58 -9.34
N LEU A 123 2.50 -10.86 -9.67
CA LEU A 123 2.04 -11.95 -8.81
C LEU A 123 2.76 -11.95 -7.46
N LEU A 124 4.08 -11.70 -7.45
CA LEU A 124 4.86 -11.62 -6.22
C LEU A 124 4.33 -10.53 -5.28
N MET A 125 4.05 -9.34 -5.81
CA MET A 125 3.55 -8.23 -5.01
C MET A 125 2.13 -8.48 -4.51
N LEU A 126 1.25 -9.08 -5.32
CA LEU A 126 -0.08 -9.53 -4.89
C LEU A 126 -0.01 -10.45 -3.67
N LEU A 127 0.81 -11.49 -3.76
CA LEU A 127 0.94 -12.47 -2.69
C LEU A 127 1.63 -11.87 -1.46
N TYR A 128 2.59 -10.97 -1.65
CA TYR A 128 3.22 -10.23 -0.56
C TYR A 128 2.24 -9.34 0.19
N GLU A 129 1.35 -8.64 -0.51
CA GLU A 129 0.33 -7.79 0.09
C GLU A 129 -0.68 -8.61 0.88
N ARG A 130 -1.09 -9.77 0.35
CA ARG A 130 -1.94 -10.72 1.09
C ARG A 130 -1.28 -11.25 2.35
N ASP A 131 0.01 -11.60 2.29
CA ASP A 131 0.76 -12.03 3.48
C ASP A 131 0.90 -10.91 4.51
N CYS A 132 1.09 -9.65 4.06
CA CYS A 132 1.11 -8.49 4.96
C CYS A 132 -0.22 -8.27 5.68
N ARG A 133 -1.35 -8.54 5.00
CA ARG A 133 -2.70 -8.38 5.57
C ARG A 133 -3.05 -9.55 6.50
N ARG A 134 -2.81 -10.79 6.04
CA ARG A 134 -3.05 -12.02 6.79
C ARG A 134 -1.87 -12.97 6.54
N PRO A 135 -0.91 -13.05 7.49
CA PRO A 135 0.29 -13.86 7.32
C PRO A 135 -0.01 -15.34 7.08
N PHE A 136 0.63 -15.91 6.07
CA PHE A 136 0.64 -17.34 5.75
C PHE A 136 2.06 -17.87 5.55
N THR A 137 3.07 -16.99 5.47
CA THR A 137 4.48 -17.36 5.33
C THR A 137 5.21 -17.42 6.69
N PRO A 138 6.30 -18.21 6.82
CA PRO A 138 7.14 -18.20 8.01
C PRO A 138 7.93 -16.89 8.19
N ASP A 139 8.44 -16.67 9.41
CA ASP A 139 9.33 -15.55 9.71
C ASP A 139 10.51 -15.46 8.74
N LYS A 140 10.78 -14.24 8.26
CA LYS A 140 11.89 -13.91 7.35
C LYS A 140 11.82 -14.58 5.97
N HIS A 141 10.67 -15.14 5.58
CA HIS A 141 10.46 -15.76 4.27
C HIS A 141 10.81 -14.83 3.10
N TRP A 142 10.42 -13.56 3.21
CA TRP A 142 10.60 -12.55 2.17
C TRP A 142 12.04 -12.02 2.02
N LEU A 143 12.93 -12.32 2.97
CA LEU A 143 14.31 -11.85 2.94
C LEU A 143 15.20 -12.72 2.04
N ILE A 144 16.02 -12.09 1.21
CA ILE A 144 16.99 -12.80 0.38
C ILE A 144 18.23 -13.12 1.22
N ARG A 145 18.62 -14.40 1.25
CA ARG A 145 19.75 -14.90 2.05
C ARG A 145 21.06 -14.96 1.26
N ASP A 146 20.99 -14.92 -0.08
CA ASP A 146 22.14 -14.95 -0.99
C ASP A 146 23.07 -13.75 -0.81
N ILE A 147 22.58 -12.64 -0.25
CA ILE A 147 23.35 -11.43 -0.01
C ILE A 147 23.15 -10.89 1.41
N LYS A 148 24.25 -10.48 2.06
CA LYS A 148 24.18 -9.78 3.33
C LYS A 148 23.57 -8.38 3.13
N PRO A 149 22.68 -7.91 4.02
CA PRO A 149 22.10 -6.57 3.91
C PRO A 149 23.15 -5.46 3.77
N SER A 150 24.27 -5.54 4.51
CA SER A 150 25.37 -4.57 4.42
C SER A 150 26.01 -4.51 3.04
N THR A 151 26.18 -5.66 2.38
CA THR A 151 26.71 -5.73 1.01
C THR A 151 25.73 -5.11 0.03
N PHE A 152 24.43 -5.39 0.16
CA PHE A 152 23.41 -4.76 -0.68
C PHE A 152 23.43 -3.24 -0.54
N LEU A 153 23.47 -2.72 0.70
CA LEU A 153 23.52 -1.29 0.97
C LEU A 153 24.79 -0.62 0.43
N GLN A 154 25.94 -1.29 0.51
CA GLN A 154 27.19 -0.79 -0.06
C GLN A 154 27.10 -0.66 -1.59
N GLU A 155 26.50 -1.64 -2.27
CA GLU A 155 26.31 -1.60 -3.73
C GLU A 155 25.31 -0.50 -4.13
N LEU A 156 24.28 -0.28 -3.31
CA LEU A 156 23.34 0.83 -3.49
C LEU A 156 24.04 2.19 -3.37
N ASP A 157 24.90 2.37 -2.36
CA ASP A 157 25.71 3.58 -2.17
C ASP A 157 26.68 3.83 -3.33
N ARG A 158 27.19 2.76 -3.96
CA ARG A 158 28.00 2.83 -5.18
C ARG A 158 27.20 3.16 -6.45
N GLY A 159 25.87 3.29 -6.34
CA GLY A 159 25.01 3.61 -7.47
C GLY A 159 24.76 2.43 -8.41
N ARG A 160 24.87 1.18 -7.93
CA ARG A 160 24.55 0.00 -8.75
C ARG A 160 23.09 0.03 -9.18
N LYS A 161 22.85 0.16 -10.49
CA LYS A 161 21.50 0.26 -11.08
C LYS A 161 20.59 -0.90 -10.68
N THR A 162 21.10 -2.14 -10.63
CA THR A 162 20.29 -3.31 -10.25
C THR A 162 19.88 -3.30 -8.78
N ALA A 163 20.73 -2.79 -7.88
CA ALA A 163 20.39 -2.61 -6.47
C ALA A 163 19.32 -1.53 -6.29
N GLN A 164 19.44 -0.40 -7.01
CA GLN A 164 18.44 0.68 -7.01
C GLN A 164 17.08 0.18 -7.53
N PHE A 165 17.10 -0.58 -8.63
CA PHE A 165 15.90 -1.16 -9.22
C PHE A 165 15.21 -2.15 -8.27
N LEU A 166 15.95 -3.05 -7.64
CA LEU A 166 15.41 -3.98 -6.65
C LEU A 166 14.86 -3.28 -5.40
N LEU A 167 15.53 -2.23 -4.92
CA LEU A 167 15.00 -1.43 -3.81
C LEU A 167 13.65 -0.80 -4.17
N GLN A 168 13.47 -0.35 -5.41
CA GLN A 168 12.23 0.24 -5.88
C GLN A 168 11.13 -0.80 -6.10
N LYS A 169 11.47 -1.97 -6.66
CA LYS A 169 10.48 -2.98 -7.10
C LYS A 169 10.16 -4.03 -6.05
N THR A 170 11.13 -4.42 -5.24
CA THR A 170 11.00 -5.48 -4.23
C THR A 170 11.69 -5.08 -2.92
N PRO A 171 11.28 -3.98 -2.25
CA PRO A 171 11.94 -3.52 -1.03
C PRO A 171 11.87 -4.52 0.13
N HIS A 172 10.89 -5.43 0.13
CA HIS A 172 10.69 -6.44 1.17
C HIS A 172 11.83 -7.44 1.32
N ILE A 173 12.72 -7.55 0.32
CA ILE A 173 13.91 -8.40 0.39
C ILE A 173 14.93 -7.90 1.43
N ILE A 174 14.80 -6.64 1.86
CA ILE A 174 15.66 -5.98 2.84
C ILE A 174 14.90 -5.86 4.17
N PRO A 175 15.53 -6.21 5.31
CA PRO A 175 14.91 -6.04 6.61
C PRO A 175 14.39 -4.61 6.83
N HIS A 176 13.21 -4.47 7.44
CA HIS A 176 12.58 -3.17 7.69
C HIS A 176 13.52 -2.17 8.39
N LYS A 177 14.26 -2.63 9.41
CA LYS A 177 15.24 -1.81 10.14
C LYS A 177 16.28 -1.16 9.22
N GLU A 178 16.81 -1.92 8.26
CA GLU A 178 17.81 -1.43 7.31
C GLU A 178 17.21 -0.41 6.33
N ARG A 179 15.95 -0.62 5.90
CA ARG A 179 15.22 0.35 5.08
C ARG A 179 14.98 1.67 5.83
N VAL A 180 14.69 1.61 7.13
CA VAL A 180 14.55 2.81 7.98
C VAL A 180 15.89 3.55 8.10
N ILE A 181 17.00 2.83 8.32
CA ILE A 181 18.34 3.43 8.37
C ILE A 181 18.67 4.12 7.04
N LEU A 182 18.39 3.47 5.91
CA LEU A 182 18.58 4.04 4.58
C LEU A 182 17.75 5.30 4.37
N PHE A 183 16.46 5.27 4.77
CA PHE A 183 15.59 6.44 4.71
C PHE A 183 16.16 7.61 5.52
N ARG A 184 16.60 7.37 6.76
CA ARG A 184 17.22 8.39 7.62
C ARG A 184 18.51 8.96 7.03
N LYS A 185 19.34 8.12 6.41
CA LYS A 185 20.54 8.56 5.68
C LYS A 185 20.20 9.48 4.51
N ASN A 186 19.13 9.19 3.76
CA ASN A 186 18.69 10.03 2.65
C ASN A 186 18.14 11.38 3.12
N VAL A 187 17.35 11.39 4.20
CA VAL A 187 16.88 12.62 4.83
C VAL A 187 18.07 13.48 5.30
N GLN A 188 19.07 12.86 5.92
CA GLN A 188 20.27 13.57 6.39
C GLN A 188 21.06 14.19 5.23
N LYS A 189 21.29 13.44 4.14
CA LYS A 189 21.92 13.98 2.91
C LYS A 189 21.11 15.14 2.33
N GLU A 190 19.79 15.06 2.34
CA GLU A 190 18.94 16.16 1.87
C GLU A 190 19.10 17.40 2.77
N LYS A 191 19.12 17.23 4.09
CA LYS A 191 19.37 18.32 5.04
C LYS A 191 20.74 18.97 4.80
N GLU A 192 21.77 18.19 4.50
CA GLU A 192 23.11 18.70 4.14
C GLU A 192 23.07 19.53 2.84
N VAL A 193 22.42 19.02 1.79
CA VAL A 193 22.26 19.74 0.52
C VAL A 193 21.48 21.05 0.69
N LEU A 194 20.49 21.06 1.58
CA LEU A 194 19.69 22.24 1.89
C LEU A 194 20.35 23.20 2.90
N GLY A 195 21.53 22.86 3.44
CA GLY A 195 22.22 23.68 4.45
C GLY A 195 21.50 23.75 5.80
N LEU A 196 20.75 22.70 6.16
CA LEU A 196 19.93 22.62 7.38
C LEU A 196 20.66 21.97 8.57
N THR A 197 21.93 21.60 8.41
CA THR A 197 22.73 20.83 9.39
C THR A 197 23.50 21.68 10.37
N GLU A 198 23.70 22.97 10.08
CA GLU A 198 24.42 23.86 10.99
C GLU A 198 23.50 24.43 12.07
N SER A 199 23.81 24.04 13.32
CA SER A 199 23.37 24.68 14.56
C SER A 199 23.94 26.10 14.63
N VAL A 200 23.30 27.08 14.02
CA VAL A 200 23.49 28.49 14.41
C VAL A 200 22.16 29.21 14.23
N CYS A 201 21.85 30.08 15.17
CA CYS A 201 20.66 30.93 15.27
C CYS A 201 20.37 31.86 14.05
N ALA A 202 20.99 31.62 12.89
CA ALA A 202 20.92 32.42 11.67
C ALA A 202 20.80 31.57 10.39
N SER A 203 20.19 30.37 10.43
CA SER A 203 19.75 29.74 9.19
C SER A 203 18.69 30.64 8.54
N PRO A 204 18.86 31.08 7.28
CA PRO A 204 17.91 31.97 6.60
C PRO A 204 16.54 31.30 6.33
N THR A 205 16.34 30.06 6.76
CA THR A 205 15.14 29.24 6.52
C THR A 205 14.40 28.83 7.81
N SER A 206 14.65 29.50 8.95
CA SER A 206 13.87 29.24 10.16
C SER A 206 12.47 29.88 10.09
N THR A 207 11.43 29.09 10.29
CA THR A 207 10.04 29.59 10.37
C THR A 207 9.66 29.74 11.83
N LEU A 208 9.34 30.96 12.28
CA LEU A 208 8.80 31.19 13.63
C LEU A 208 7.28 31.15 13.58
N VAL A 209 6.68 30.35 14.47
CA VAL A 209 5.23 30.23 14.63
C VAL A 209 4.87 30.61 16.06
N THR A 210 3.85 31.45 16.23
CA THR A 210 3.34 31.87 17.54
C THR A 210 1.95 31.30 17.77
N VAL A 211 1.77 30.52 18.84
CA VAL A 211 0.61 29.64 19.00
C VAL A 211 0.00 29.80 20.39
N HIS A 212 -1.29 30.08 20.47
CA HIS A 212 -2.02 30.01 21.74
C HIS A 212 -2.41 28.57 22.03
N ARG A 213 -2.16 28.07 23.25
CA ARG A 213 -2.52 26.68 23.61
C ARG A 213 -4.00 26.36 23.40
N ALA A 214 -4.87 27.34 23.62
CA ALA A 214 -6.32 27.20 23.44
C ALA A 214 -6.76 27.14 21.96
N ARG A 215 -5.89 27.52 21.01
CA ARG A 215 -6.18 27.60 19.57
C ARG A 215 -5.04 27.02 18.74
N ILE A 216 -4.49 25.89 19.21
CA ILE A 216 -3.26 25.34 18.64
C ILE A 216 -3.42 25.02 17.14
N ILE A 217 -4.60 24.48 16.77
CA ILE A 217 -4.89 24.04 15.42
C ILE A 217 -5.06 25.27 14.54
N GLU A 218 -5.85 26.25 14.97
CA GLU A 218 -6.17 27.44 14.20
C GLU A 218 -4.93 28.31 13.96
N ASP A 219 -4.15 28.58 15.02
CA ASP A 219 -2.93 29.38 14.93
C ASP A 219 -1.85 28.65 14.13
N GLY A 220 -1.70 27.34 14.33
CA GLY A 220 -0.77 26.48 13.59
C GLY A 220 -1.14 26.41 12.11
N TYR A 221 -2.40 26.10 11.80
CA TYR A 221 -2.94 26.06 10.44
C TYR A 221 -2.72 27.40 9.72
N ARG A 222 -3.11 28.52 10.33
CA ARG A 222 -3.02 29.85 9.71
C ARG A 222 -1.58 30.23 9.32
N GLN A 223 -0.60 29.83 10.13
CA GLN A 223 0.81 30.20 9.90
C GLN A 223 1.55 29.18 9.03
N LEU A 224 1.28 27.88 9.19
CA LEU A 224 2.04 26.83 8.50
C LEU A 224 1.42 26.40 7.18
N SER A 225 0.09 26.54 6.98
CA SER A 225 -0.57 26.16 5.72
C SER A 225 -0.01 26.90 4.50
N LEU A 226 0.45 28.14 4.68
CA LEU A 226 1.01 28.97 3.60
C LEU A 226 2.53 28.82 3.41
N VAL A 227 3.21 28.11 4.32
CA VAL A 227 4.66 27.92 4.24
C VAL A 227 4.98 27.05 3.03
N PRO A 228 5.91 27.44 2.14
CA PRO A 228 6.30 26.59 1.01
C PRO A 228 6.90 25.24 1.45
N PRO A 229 6.74 24.15 0.68
CA PRO A 229 7.27 22.83 1.06
C PRO A 229 8.79 22.82 1.38
N GLY A 230 9.59 23.60 0.65
CA GLY A 230 11.04 23.72 0.92
C GLY A 230 11.35 24.38 2.27
N ALA A 231 10.60 25.42 2.64
CA ALA A 231 10.74 26.09 3.93
C ALA A 231 10.24 25.21 5.09
N LEU A 232 9.20 24.38 4.86
CA LEU A 232 8.70 23.43 5.85
C LEU A 232 9.76 22.37 6.22
N LYS A 233 10.70 22.05 5.33
CA LYS A 233 11.84 21.17 5.66
C LYS A 233 12.84 21.83 6.61
N GLY A 234 12.89 23.16 6.65
CA GLY A 234 13.72 23.93 7.57
C GLY A 234 13.26 23.85 9.03
N ILE A 235 14.00 24.53 9.92
CA ILE A 235 13.69 24.53 11.36
C ILE A 235 12.41 25.33 11.60
N ILE A 236 11.45 24.73 12.29
CA ILE A 236 10.23 25.42 12.76
C ILE A 236 10.43 25.73 14.24
N ARG A 237 10.50 27.02 14.57
CA ARG A 237 10.55 27.52 15.95
C ARG A 237 9.12 27.80 16.40
N VAL A 238 8.77 27.35 17.59
CA VAL A 238 7.44 27.58 18.15
C VAL A 238 7.54 28.45 19.39
N ARG A 239 6.68 29.46 19.47
CA ARG A 239 6.47 30.29 20.65
C ARG A 239 5.05 30.07 21.16
N PHE A 240 4.92 29.51 22.36
CA PHE A 240 3.62 29.37 23.00
C PHE A 240 3.22 30.67 23.71
N ILE A 241 1.93 31.01 23.58
CA ILE A 241 1.29 32.08 24.35
C ILE A 241 0.30 31.44 25.32
N ASN A 242 0.43 31.82 26.60
CA ASN A 242 -0.45 31.32 27.66
C ASN A 242 -1.84 32.01 27.64
N ALA A 243 -2.73 31.61 28.54
CA ALA A 243 -4.08 32.17 28.65
C ALA A 243 -4.11 33.67 28.98
N GLN A 244 -3.03 34.21 29.56
CA GLN A 244 -2.88 35.63 29.89
C GLN A 244 -2.28 36.45 28.74
N GLY A 245 -2.00 35.84 27.58
CA GLY A 245 -1.40 36.51 26.43
C GLY A 245 0.10 36.76 26.55
N LEU A 246 0.77 36.10 27.51
CA LEU A 246 2.21 36.24 27.74
C LEU A 246 2.98 35.10 27.09
N ASP A 247 4.20 35.41 26.64
CA ASP A 247 5.14 34.43 26.11
C ASP A 247 5.47 33.38 27.19
N GLU A 248 5.23 32.11 26.86
CA GLU A 248 5.72 31.00 27.68
C GLU A 248 7.22 30.85 27.46
N ALA A 249 7.98 30.74 28.56
CA ALA A 249 9.42 30.57 28.50
C ALA A 249 9.76 29.16 27.97
N GLY A 250 9.91 29.02 26.65
CA GLY A 250 10.44 27.83 25.99
C GLY A 250 11.92 28.04 25.65
N ILE A 251 12.80 27.22 26.23
CA ILE A 251 14.21 27.18 25.80
C ILE A 251 14.25 26.33 24.53
N ASP A 252 14.55 26.99 23.41
CA ASP A 252 14.46 26.47 22.05
C ASP A 252 15.63 25.50 21.76
N GLN A 253 15.48 24.25 22.20
CA GLN A 253 16.22 23.08 21.72
C GLN A 253 15.26 21.88 21.61
N ASP A 254 14.69 21.69 20.42
CA ASP A 254 13.87 20.55 19.94
C ASP A 254 12.57 20.19 20.70
N GLY A 255 12.41 20.56 21.96
CA GLY A 255 11.25 20.18 22.77
C GLY A 255 9.97 20.90 22.39
N VAL A 256 10.04 22.21 22.14
CA VAL A 256 8.83 23.05 21.96
C VAL A 256 8.14 22.76 20.63
N PHE A 257 8.90 22.56 19.55
CA PHE A 257 8.32 22.16 18.27
C PHE A 257 7.70 20.76 18.33
N LYS A 258 8.40 19.81 18.98
CA LYS A 258 7.87 18.47 19.18
C LYS A 258 6.56 18.48 19.96
N GLU A 259 6.51 19.23 21.07
CA GLU A 259 5.30 19.42 21.88
C GLU A 259 4.15 19.98 21.02
N PHE A 260 4.40 21.06 20.27
CA PHE A 260 3.41 21.62 19.35
C PHE A 260 2.90 20.61 18.33
N LEU A 261 3.79 19.83 17.73
CA LEU A 261 3.44 18.83 16.73
C LEU A 261 2.57 17.72 17.32
N GLU A 262 2.98 17.17 18.48
CA GLU A 262 2.25 16.12 19.19
C GLU A 262 0.88 16.60 19.66
N GLU A 263 0.79 17.79 20.25
CA GLU A 263 -0.49 18.38 20.69
C GLU A 263 -1.42 18.70 19.50
N THR A 264 -0.87 19.21 18.40
CA THR A 264 -1.65 19.49 17.19
C THR A 264 -2.21 18.19 16.62
N ILE A 265 -1.37 17.18 16.47
CA ILE A 265 -1.75 15.84 15.98
C ILE A 265 -2.81 15.21 16.88
N SER A 266 -2.62 15.25 18.19
CA SER A 266 -3.59 14.71 19.15
C SER A 266 -4.97 15.36 18.99
N ARG A 267 -5.02 16.70 18.90
CA ARG A 267 -6.30 17.40 18.76
C ARG A 267 -6.96 17.18 17.39
N VAL A 268 -6.23 17.18 16.28
CA VAL A 268 -6.83 16.99 14.93
C VAL A 268 -7.44 15.60 14.73
N PHE A 269 -6.94 14.60 15.45
CA PHE A 269 -7.46 13.23 15.42
C PHE A 269 -8.57 12.97 16.44
N ASP A 270 -8.94 13.96 17.25
CA ASP A 270 -10.12 13.89 18.10
C ASP A 270 -11.39 13.79 17.22
N PRO A 271 -12.20 12.73 17.35
CA PRO A 271 -13.42 12.55 16.56
C PRO A 271 -14.44 13.68 16.71
N SER A 272 -14.37 14.46 17.80
CA SER A 272 -15.24 15.64 18.01
C SER A 272 -15.02 16.75 16.98
N LEU A 273 -13.83 16.82 16.36
CA LEU A 273 -13.58 17.74 15.24
C LEU A 273 -14.16 17.25 13.91
N ASN A 274 -14.66 16.01 13.84
CA ASN A 274 -15.26 15.42 12.63
C ASN A 274 -14.35 15.46 11.37
N LEU A 275 -13.03 15.62 11.54
CA LEU A 275 -12.07 15.41 10.45
C LEU A 275 -11.80 13.92 10.25
N PHE A 276 -11.65 13.18 11.35
CA PHE A 276 -11.42 11.74 11.33
C PHE A 276 -12.52 11.01 12.10
N LYS A 277 -12.80 9.78 11.66
CA LYS A 277 -13.71 8.84 12.29
C LYS A 277 -12.93 7.61 12.73
N VAL A 278 -13.51 6.90 13.70
CA VAL A 278 -12.94 5.70 14.28
C VAL A 278 -13.70 4.47 13.79
N THR A 279 -12.99 3.41 13.41
CA THR A 279 -13.58 2.09 13.12
C THR A 279 -14.00 1.37 14.41
N SER A 280 -14.64 0.20 14.31
CA SER A 280 -14.92 -0.65 15.48
C SER A 280 -13.66 -0.96 16.29
N ASP A 281 -12.51 -1.08 15.61
CA ASP A 281 -11.23 -1.52 16.17
C ASP A 281 -10.34 -0.35 16.62
N GLN A 282 -10.95 0.81 16.88
CA GLN A 282 -10.26 2.02 17.34
C GLN A 282 -9.19 2.53 16.35
N LYS A 283 -9.43 2.37 15.04
CA LYS A 283 -8.54 2.88 13.99
C LYS A 283 -9.10 4.11 13.29
N LEU A 284 -8.23 5.06 12.95
CA LEU A 284 -8.62 6.36 12.38
C LEU A 284 -8.61 6.35 10.85
N TYR A 285 -9.62 6.97 10.25
CA TYR A 285 -9.72 7.25 8.82
C TYR A 285 -10.49 8.56 8.56
N PRO A 286 -10.36 9.20 7.39
CA PRO A 286 -11.05 10.45 7.09
C PRO A 286 -12.57 10.32 7.24
N SER A 287 -13.20 11.29 7.90
CA SER A 287 -14.65 11.29 8.10
C SER A 287 -15.39 11.54 6.77
N PRO A 288 -16.35 10.68 6.38
CA PRO A 288 -17.21 10.91 5.21
C PRO A 288 -18.06 12.19 5.32
N THR A 289 -18.29 12.66 6.54
CA THR A 289 -19.06 13.88 6.85
C THR A 289 -18.17 15.07 7.18
N SER A 290 -16.86 15.01 6.90
CA SER A 290 -15.94 16.13 7.15
C SER A 290 -16.32 17.40 6.37
N ALA A 291 -17.00 17.26 5.24
CA ALA A 291 -17.50 18.37 4.42
C ALA A 291 -18.52 19.29 5.11
N ILE A 292 -19.06 18.90 6.27
CA ILE A 292 -19.84 19.81 7.14
C ILE A 292 -19.00 21.03 7.54
N GLN A 293 -17.68 20.87 7.60
CA GLN A 293 -16.74 21.95 7.83
C GLN A 293 -16.18 22.48 6.51
N ASP A 294 -16.44 23.75 6.19
CA ASP A 294 -16.07 24.36 4.91
C ASP A 294 -14.58 24.24 4.56
N ASN A 295 -13.69 24.32 5.56
CA ASN A 295 -12.24 24.26 5.36
C ASN A 295 -11.63 22.86 5.55
N HIS A 296 -12.43 21.80 5.56
CA HIS A 296 -11.96 20.44 5.86
C HIS A 296 -10.83 19.96 4.93
N LEU A 297 -10.88 20.25 3.62
CA LEU A 297 -9.84 19.85 2.67
C LEU A 297 -8.50 20.50 2.99
N THR A 298 -8.49 21.80 3.28
CA THR A 298 -7.28 22.52 3.67
C THR A 298 -6.75 22.08 5.03
N LEU A 299 -7.62 21.64 5.93
CA LEU A 299 -7.20 21.03 7.20
C LEU A 299 -6.58 19.65 6.98
N PHE A 300 -7.13 18.80 6.11
CA PHE A 300 -6.50 17.54 5.75
C PHE A 300 -5.11 17.75 5.14
N GLU A 301 -4.95 18.73 4.26
CA GLU A 301 -3.64 19.09 3.72
C GLU A 301 -2.67 19.49 4.83
N PHE A 302 -3.10 20.37 5.74
CA PHE A 302 -2.29 20.77 6.89
C PHE A 302 -1.88 19.59 7.78
N VAL A 303 -2.81 18.70 8.12
CA VAL A 303 -2.54 17.49 8.91
C VAL A 303 -1.54 16.60 8.18
N GLY A 304 -1.72 16.36 6.88
CA GLY A 304 -0.78 15.59 6.05
C GLY A 304 0.62 16.20 6.04
N ARG A 305 0.73 17.53 5.97
CA ARG A 305 2.01 18.24 6.03
C ARG A 305 2.68 18.12 7.40
N MET A 306 1.92 18.16 8.50
CA MET A 306 2.43 17.95 9.86
C MET A 306 2.92 16.51 10.05
N LEU A 307 2.19 15.50 9.58
CA LEU A 307 2.65 14.11 9.59
C LEU A 307 3.92 13.92 8.76
N GLY A 308 3.97 14.51 7.55
CA GLY A 308 5.17 14.49 6.71
C GLY A 308 6.36 15.15 7.40
N LYS A 309 6.15 16.26 8.12
CA LYS A 309 7.17 16.91 8.94
C LYS A 309 7.62 16.03 10.11
N ALA A 310 6.72 15.33 10.79
CA ALA A 310 7.06 14.37 11.84
C ALA A 310 7.99 13.27 11.30
N VAL A 311 7.62 12.68 10.15
CA VAL A 311 8.42 11.66 9.47
C VAL A 311 9.79 12.22 9.07
N TYR A 312 9.86 13.44 8.55
CA TYR A 312 11.10 14.11 8.16
C TYR A 312 12.04 14.35 9.34
N GLU A 313 11.53 14.85 10.47
CA GLU A 313 12.33 15.10 11.67
C GLU A 313 12.65 13.85 12.47
N GLY A 314 11.97 12.74 12.21
CA GLY A 314 12.13 11.52 13.00
C GLY A 314 11.41 11.57 14.34
N ILE A 315 10.35 12.38 14.41
CA ILE A 315 9.44 12.42 15.55
C ILE A 315 8.43 11.29 15.37
N VAL A 316 8.35 10.43 16.38
CA VAL A 316 7.37 9.34 16.42
C VAL A 316 6.05 9.91 16.91
N VAL A 317 4.99 9.71 16.13
CA VAL A 317 3.62 10.11 16.46
C VAL A 317 2.77 8.86 16.56
N ASP A 318 2.00 8.74 17.63
CA ASP A 318 1.15 7.56 17.86
C ASP A 318 -0.25 7.82 17.29
N VAL A 319 -0.42 7.54 16.00
CA VAL A 319 -1.69 7.70 15.30
C VAL A 319 -2.12 6.35 14.74
N PRO A 320 -3.17 5.71 15.30
CA PRO A 320 -3.59 4.38 14.90
C PRO A 320 -4.45 4.42 13.63
N PHE A 321 -3.85 4.76 12.48
CA PHE A 321 -4.58 4.76 11.21
C PHE A 321 -5.14 3.38 10.85
N ALA A 322 -6.30 3.38 10.20
CA ALA A 322 -6.89 2.17 9.66
C ALA A 322 -6.04 1.63 8.50
N PRO A 323 -5.83 0.29 8.41
CA PRO A 323 -5.02 -0.30 7.35
C PRO A 323 -5.46 0.10 5.94
N PHE A 324 -6.76 0.06 5.65
CA PHE A 324 -7.30 0.47 4.34
C PHE A 324 -6.93 1.91 3.97
N PHE A 325 -6.93 2.81 4.94
CA PHE A 325 -6.56 4.21 4.72
C PHE A 325 -5.06 4.36 4.45
N LEU A 326 -4.21 3.60 5.15
CA LEU A 326 -2.77 3.59 4.87
C LEU A 326 -2.46 3.03 3.48
N THR A 327 -3.19 2.00 3.04
CA THR A 327 -3.01 1.44 1.69
C THR A 327 -3.33 2.47 0.59
N GLN A 328 -4.36 3.28 0.82
CA GLN A 328 -4.74 4.40 -0.06
C GLN A 328 -3.67 5.49 -0.11
N ILE A 329 -3.12 5.90 1.05
CA ILE A 329 -2.03 6.89 1.12
C ILE A 329 -0.79 6.42 0.34
N LEU A 330 -0.50 5.12 0.35
CA LEU A 330 0.62 4.53 -0.39
C LEU A 330 0.38 4.50 -1.92
N GLY A 331 -0.76 5.00 -2.41
CA GLY A 331 -1.10 5.09 -3.83
C GLY A 331 -1.38 3.73 -4.48
N ARG A 332 -1.67 2.71 -3.68
CA ARG A 332 -1.82 1.33 -4.18
C ARG A 332 -3.12 1.09 -4.93
N THR A 333 -4.11 1.97 -4.80
CA THR A 333 -5.41 1.85 -5.47
C THR A 333 -5.35 1.92 -6.98
N TYR A 334 -4.32 2.53 -7.53
CA TYR A 334 -4.07 2.54 -8.96
C TYR A 334 -3.33 1.28 -9.45
N SER A 335 -2.92 0.41 -8.53
CA SER A 335 -2.31 -0.87 -8.87
C SER A 335 -3.37 -1.83 -9.38
N SER A 336 -3.09 -2.52 -10.48
CA SER A 336 -3.90 -3.64 -10.96
C SER A 336 -3.99 -4.80 -9.96
N THR A 337 -3.18 -4.75 -8.89
CA THR A 337 -3.13 -5.74 -7.81
C THR A 337 -4.06 -5.42 -6.65
N TYR A 338 -4.67 -4.24 -6.64
CA TYR A 338 -5.48 -3.80 -5.51
C TYR A 338 -6.87 -4.41 -5.54
N SER A 339 -7.26 -5.07 -4.44
CA SER A 339 -8.62 -5.59 -4.27
C SER A 339 -9.33 -4.81 -3.17
N PHE A 340 -10.37 -4.06 -3.54
CA PHE A 340 -11.22 -3.35 -2.58
C PHE A 340 -11.89 -4.31 -1.59
N MET A 341 -12.13 -5.55 -2.02
CA MET A 341 -12.70 -6.60 -1.17
C MET A 341 -11.78 -6.96 -0.01
N ASP A 342 -10.46 -6.92 -0.21
CA ASP A 342 -9.45 -7.21 0.82
C ASP A 342 -9.42 -6.13 1.94
N GLU A 343 -9.99 -4.96 1.69
CA GLU A 343 -9.97 -3.82 2.63
C GLU A 343 -11.22 -3.73 3.49
N LEU A 344 -12.36 -4.25 2.98
CA LEU A 344 -13.64 -4.26 3.67
C LEU A 344 -13.59 -4.87 5.08
N PRO A 345 -12.84 -5.94 5.39
CA PRO A 345 -12.74 -6.43 6.77
C PRO A 345 -12.29 -5.37 7.78
N SER A 346 -11.52 -4.36 7.34
CA SER A 346 -11.03 -3.28 8.22
C SER A 346 -11.85 -1.99 8.12
N LEU A 347 -12.65 -1.83 7.06
CA LEU A 347 -13.52 -0.66 6.83
C LEU A 347 -14.96 -0.92 7.26
N ASP A 348 -15.55 -2.00 6.78
CA ASP A 348 -16.95 -2.38 6.95
C ASP A 348 -17.10 -3.92 7.01
N PRO A 349 -16.90 -4.53 8.20
CA PRO A 349 -16.94 -5.98 8.37
C PRO A 349 -18.30 -6.61 8.05
N GLU A 350 -19.38 -5.84 8.22
CA GLU A 350 -20.74 -6.29 7.93
C GLU A 350 -20.96 -6.36 6.42
N LEU A 351 -20.57 -5.31 5.69
CA LEU A 351 -20.61 -5.32 4.23
C LEU A 351 -19.74 -6.45 3.66
N TYR A 352 -18.54 -6.66 4.20
CA TYR A 352 -17.67 -7.78 3.81
C TYR A 352 -18.43 -9.12 3.91
N LYS A 353 -19.04 -9.40 5.06
CA LYS A 353 -19.82 -10.63 5.29
C LYS A 353 -20.97 -10.77 4.28
N ASN A 354 -21.70 -9.69 4.02
CA ASN A 354 -22.83 -9.69 3.10
C ASN A 354 -22.37 -9.95 1.65
N LEU A 355 -21.28 -9.33 1.21
CA LEU A 355 -20.73 -9.55 -0.13
C LEU A 355 -20.12 -10.95 -0.29
N THR A 356 -19.44 -11.47 0.73
CA THR A 356 -18.95 -12.87 0.74
C THR A 356 -20.11 -13.86 0.67
N TYR A 357 -21.24 -13.57 1.35
CA TYR A 357 -22.45 -14.39 1.24
C TYR A 357 -23.01 -14.40 -0.18
N ILE A 358 -23.16 -13.23 -0.81
CA ILE A 358 -23.66 -13.12 -2.20
C ILE A 358 -22.75 -13.88 -3.15
N LYS A 359 -21.43 -13.73 -3.00
CA LYS A 359 -20.43 -14.43 -3.83
C LYS A 359 -20.61 -15.94 -3.79
N HIS A 360 -20.78 -16.51 -2.59
CA HIS A 360 -20.93 -17.96 -2.38
C HIS A 360 -22.38 -18.46 -2.38
N TYR A 361 -23.34 -17.61 -2.75
CA TYR A 361 -24.73 -18.04 -2.81
C TYR A 361 -24.93 -19.05 -3.95
N GLU A 362 -25.35 -20.27 -3.59
CA GLU A 362 -25.59 -21.40 -4.52
C GLU A 362 -27.00 -21.38 -5.14
N GLY A 363 -27.91 -20.57 -4.59
CA GLY A 363 -29.27 -20.39 -5.13
C GLY A 363 -29.31 -19.41 -6.30
N ASP A 364 -30.52 -18.96 -6.67
CA ASP A 364 -30.66 -17.88 -7.63
C ASP A 364 -30.50 -16.52 -6.94
N VAL A 365 -29.41 -15.81 -7.21
CA VAL A 365 -29.17 -14.46 -6.63
C VAL A 365 -30.28 -13.47 -7.01
N CYS A 366 -31.05 -13.73 -8.08
CA CYS A 366 -32.20 -12.89 -8.42
C CYS A 366 -33.23 -12.82 -7.28
N ASP A 367 -33.34 -13.86 -6.46
CA ASP A 367 -34.26 -13.93 -5.30
C ASP A 367 -33.91 -12.93 -4.19
N ILE A 368 -32.68 -12.39 -4.20
CA ILE A 368 -32.21 -11.37 -3.24
C ILE A 368 -32.66 -9.96 -3.69
N GLU A 369 -33.19 -9.81 -4.90
CA GLU A 369 -33.75 -8.56 -5.46
C GLU A 369 -32.78 -7.36 -5.43
N LEU A 370 -31.48 -7.63 -5.56
CA LEU A 370 -30.46 -6.59 -5.63
C LEU A 370 -30.39 -5.96 -7.02
N THR A 371 -29.98 -4.70 -7.07
CA THR A 371 -29.64 -3.97 -8.30
C THR A 371 -28.23 -3.41 -8.22
N PHE A 372 -27.65 -2.96 -9.33
CA PHE A 372 -26.35 -2.26 -9.33
C PHE A 372 -26.49 -0.82 -8.80
N SER A 373 -27.05 -0.66 -7.61
CA SER A 373 -27.17 0.61 -6.90
C SER A 373 -27.00 0.41 -5.40
N SER A 374 -26.53 1.45 -4.70
CA SER A 374 -26.40 1.49 -3.24
C SER A 374 -27.15 2.70 -2.70
N SER A 375 -27.87 2.53 -1.59
CA SER A 375 -28.57 3.63 -0.92
C SER A 375 -27.95 3.87 0.44
N GLU A 376 -27.57 5.12 0.71
CA GLU A 376 -26.95 5.53 1.98
C GLU A 376 -27.76 6.67 2.61
N ASP A 377 -27.84 6.66 3.95
CA ASP A 377 -28.32 7.83 4.69
C ASP A 377 -27.17 8.84 4.81
N TYR A 378 -27.32 9.97 4.12
CA TYR A 378 -26.43 11.09 4.23
C TYR A 378 -27.15 12.27 4.89
N LEU A 379 -26.84 12.50 6.18
CA LEU A 379 -27.42 13.59 6.98
C LEU A 379 -28.96 13.55 7.05
N GLY A 380 -29.54 12.36 7.17
CA GLY A 380 -30.98 12.13 7.26
C GLY A 380 -31.69 12.09 5.89
N GLN A 381 -30.94 12.18 4.80
CA GLN A 381 -31.46 12.03 3.44
C GLN A 381 -30.98 10.71 2.84
N LEU A 382 -31.93 9.89 2.38
CA LEU A 382 -31.60 8.68 1.64
C LEU A 382 -31.15 9.05 0.22
N VAL A 383 -29.87 8.84 -0.07
CA VAL A 383 -29.27 9.08 -1.38
C VAL A 383 -28.97 7.73 -2.04
N THR A 384 -29.49 7.51 -3.25
CA THR A 384 -29.21 6.30 -4.02
C THR A 384 -28.20 6.57 -5.13
N HIS A 385 -27.08 5.90 -5.07
CA HIS A 385 -25.98 5.93 -6.03
C HIS A 385 -26.07 4.74 -6.97
N GLU A 386 -25.92 4.97 -8.27
CA GLU A 386 -25.77 3.87 -9.24
C GLU A 386 -24.30 3.44 -9.29
N LEU A 387 -24.05 2.13 -9.13
CA LEU A 387 -22.69 1.58 -9.16
C LEU A 387 -22.12 1.52 -10.58
N VAL A 388 -23.01 1.46 -11.58
CA VAL A 388 -22.72 1.54 -13.00
C VAL A 388 -23.80 2.41 -13.66
N PRO A 389 -23.56 3.01 -14.84
CA PRO A 389 -24.57 3.81 -15.53
C PRO A 389 -25.87 3.02 -15.76
N GLY A 390 -27.01 3.52 -15.26
CA GLY A 390 -28.30 2.83 -15.35
C GLY A 390 -28.46 1.64 -14.40
N GLY A 391 -27.56 1.53 -13.40
CA GLY A 391 -27.48 0.39 -12.49
C GLY A 391 -28.76 0.09 -11.70
N LYS A 392 -29.65 1.07 -11.49
CA LYS A 392 -30.96 0.86 -10.86
C LYS A 392 -31.86 -0.10 -11.66
N ALA A 393 -31.68 -0.20 -12.97
CA ALA A 393 -32.45 -1.08 -13.84
C ALA A 393 -31.76 -2.43 -14.09
N ILE A 394 -30.55 -2.64 -13.56
CA ILE A 394 -29.76 -3.85 -13.77
C ILE A 394 -29.87 -4.71 -12.51
N SER A 395 -30.62 -5.81 -12.59
CA SER A 395 -30.71 -6.80 -11.52
C SER A 395 -29.41 -7.58 -11.36
N VAL A 396 -29.09 -7.94 -10.11
CA VAL A 396 -27.99 -8.85 -9.81
C VAL A 396 -28.47 -10.28 -10.08
N THR A 397 -27.68 -11.02 -10.84
CA THR A 397 -27.93 -12.39 -11.29
C THR A 397 -26.70 -13.26 -11.01
N ASN A 398 -26.83 -14.58 -11.11
CA ASN A 398 -25.69 -15.49 -10.96
C ASN A 398 -24.55 -15.22 -11.96
N GLU A 399 -24.84 -14.69 -13.14
CA GLU A 399 -23.84 -14.36 -14.16
C GLU A 399 -23.05 -13.09 -13.83
N ASN A 400 -23.67 -12.13 -13.12
CA ASN A 400 -23.08 -10.82 -12.84
C ASN A 400 -22.76 -10.56 -11.35
N LYS A 401 -23.08 -11.50 -10.43
CA LYS A 401 -22.90 -11.33 -8.98
C LYS A 401 -21.47 -10.97 -8.57
N ILE A 402 -20.47 -11.55 -9.24
CA ILE A 402 -19.05 -11.25 -8.98
C ILE A 402 -18.74 -9.79 -9.33
N SER A 403 -19.27 -9.31 -10.46
CA SER A 403 -19.14 -7.91 -10.86
C SER A 403 -19.80 -6.97 -9.84
N TYR A 404 -21.02 -7.28 -9.40
CA TYR A 404 -21.72 -6.51 -8.37
C TYR A 404 -20.89 -6.40 -7.08
N VAL A 405 -20.35 -7.52 -6.59
CA VAL A 405 -19.51 -7.57 -5.37
C VAL A 405 -18.32 -6.61 -5.49
N HIS A 406 -17.59 -6.65 -6.61
CA HIS A 406 -16.43 -5.77 -6.80
C HIS A 406 -16.83 -4.30 -6.96
N HIS A 407 -17.94 -3.98 -7.64
CA HIS A 407 -18.42 -2.60 -7.76
C HIS A 407 -18.90 -2.03 -6.42
N MET A 408 -19.60 -2.84 -5.62
CA MET A 408 -20.04 -2.43 -4.29
C MET A 408 -18.84 -2.22 -3.35
N ALA A 409 -17.86 -3.13 -3.38
CA ALA A 409 -16.63 -3.00 -2.60
C ALA A 409 -15.82 -1.76 -2.99
N HIS A 410 -15.75 -1.42 -4.28
CA HIS A 410 -15.09 -0.21 -4.77
C HIS A 410 -15.83 1.08 -4.40
N PHE A 411 -17.16 1.05 -4.41
CA PHE A 411 -17.99 2.19 -4.04
C PHE A 411 -17.85 2.55 -2.56
N ARG A 412 -17.78 1.54 -1.71
CA ARG A 412 -17.62 1.68 -0.26
C ARG A 412 -16.26 2.28 0.11
#